data_AF-A0A2D6KFM8-F1
#
_entry.id   AF-A0A2D6KFM8-F1
#
_cell.length_a   1.000
_cell.length_b   1.000
_cell.length_c   1.000
_cell.angle_alpha   90.00
_cell.angle_beta   90.00
_cell.angle_gamma   90.00
#
_symmetry.space_group_name_H-M   'P 1'
#
loop_
_entity.id
_entity.type
_entity.pdbx_description
1 polymer ?
#
loop_
_entity_poly.entity_id
_entity_poly.type
_entity_poly.pdbx_seq_one_letter_code
_entity_poly.pdbx_strand_id
1 'polypeptide(L)'
;MALAINWLVIGILVIVGIIAIKLNHLKHRFFIILLILLALFLYSSAALVNNNNDIDLKSSEGIFSAIKVYTGWLANGFENVKELTGKAIKMDWTRTDGEFFRDGKRR
;
A
#
# COMPACT_ATOMS: atom_id res chain seq x y z
N MET A 1 -21.61 5.03 -9.91
CA MET A 1 -20.79 6.14 -10.45
C MET A 1 -19.40 6.21 -9.82
N ALA A 2 -19.25 6.16 -8.49
CA ALA A 2 -17.94 6.22 -7.81
C ALA A 2 -16.95 5.11 -8.24
N LEU A 3 -17.41 3.86 -8.37
CA LEU A 3 -16.56 2.75 -8.83
C LEU A 3 -15.99 2.98 -10.24
N ALA A 4 -16.79 3.48 -11.17
CA ALA A 4 -16.36 3.72 -12.56
C ALA A 4 -15.30 4.84 -12.65
N ILE A 5 -15.42 5.88 -11.82
CA ILE A 5 -14.44 6.97 -11.74
C ILE A 5 -13.12 6.45 -11.15
N ASN A 6 -13.15 5.61 -10.12
CA ASN A 6 -11.94 5.01 -9.55
C ASN A 6 -11.18 4.17 -10.59
N TRP A 7 -11.88 3.32 -11.35
CA TRP A 7 -11.26 2.54 -12.42
C TRP A 7 -10.70 3.40 -13.55
N LEU A 8 -11.34 4.52 -13.86
CA LEU A 8 -10.87 5.49 -14.86
C LEU A 8 -9.57 6.17 -14.39
N VAL A 9 -9.50 6.63 -13.15
CA VAL A 9 -8.29 7.25 -12.59
C VAL A 9 -7.13 6.25 -12.53
N ILE A 10 -7.40 5.00 -12.14
CA ILE A 10 -6.41 3.91 -12.16
C ILE A 10 -5.90 3.67 -13.59
N GLY A 11 -6.81 3.60 -14.57
CA GLY A 11 -6.45 3.44 -15.98
C GLY A 11 -5.56 4.56 -16.51
N ILE A 12 -5.87 5.81 -16.19
CA ILE A 12 -5.05 6.97 -16.57
C ILE A 12 -3.65 6.89 -15.93
N LEU A 13 -3.56 6.57 -14.64
CA LEU A 13 -2.27 6.44 -13.95
C LEU A 13 -1.39 5.34 -14.56
N VAL A 14 -1.99 4.22 -14.97
CA VAL A 14 -1.27 3.14 -15.67
C VAL A 14 -0.78 3.61 -17.05
N ILE A 15 -1.61 4.31 -17.82
CA ILE A 15 -1.23 4.83 -19.15
C ILE A 15 -0.09 5.84 -19.04
N VAL A 16 -0.21 6.82 -18.13
CA VAL A 16 0.86 7.79 -17.84
C VAL A 16 2.14 7.06 -17.43
N GLY A 17 2.01 6.01 -16.64
CA GLY A 17 3.13 5.20 -16.21
C GLY A 17 3.86 4.49 -17.36
N ILE A 18 3.12 3.88 -18.28
CA ILE A 18 3.67 3.23 -19.48
C ILE A 18 4.38 4.26 -20.37
N ILE A 19 3.78 5.44 -20.56
CA ILE A 19 4.38 6.52 -21.34
C ILE A 19 5.69 7.00 -20.68
N ALA A 20 5.69 7.23 -19.37
CA ALA A 20 6.87 7.65 -18.62
C ALA A 20 8.01 6.63 -18.70
N ILE A 21 7.69 5.33 -18.68
CA ILE A 21 8.67 4.24 -18.86
C ILE A 21 9.24 4.24 -20.28
N LYS A 22 8.40 4.47 -21.30
CA LYS A 22 8.79 4.42 -22.72
C LYS A 22 9.63 5.63 -23.15
N LEU A 23 9.43 6.79 -22.52
CA LEU A 23 10.13 8.03 -22.86
C LEU A 23 11.55 8.15 -22.28
N ASN A 24 11.93 7.31 -21.30
CA ASN A 24 13.17 7.53 -20.54
C ASN A 24 14.26 6.48 -20.86
N HIS A 25 15.37 6.93 -21.46
CA HIS A 25 16.58 6.14 -21.68
C HIS A 25 17.32 5.86 -20.35
N LEU A 26 16.81 4.86 -19.61
CA LEU A 26 17.49 3.90 -18.73
C LEU A 26 18.52 4.37 -17.68
N LYS A 27 18.13 5.26 -16.77
CA LYS A 27 18.66 5.23 -15.38
C LYS A 27 17.60 5.23 -14.29
N HIS A 28 16.44 5.83 -14.54
CA HIS A 28 15.41 6.04 -13.52
C HIS A 28 14.13 5.19 -13.72
N ARG A 29 14.18 4.16 -14.57
CA ARG A 29 12.99 3.32 -14.90
C ARG A 29 12.39 2.66 -13.66
N PHE A 30 13.22 2.14 -12.76
CA PHE A 30 12.76 1.58 -11.49
C PHE A 30 12.07 2.63 -10.62
N PHE A 31 12.64 3.82 -10.51
CA PHE A 31 12.07 4.91 -9.72
C PHE A 31 10.71 5.38 -10.27
N ILE A 32 10.57 5.45 -11.60
CA ILE A 32 9.29 5.77 -12.25
C ILE A 32 8.23 4.72 -11.92
N ILE A 33 8.56 3.42 -12.05
CA ILE A 33 7.64 2.33 -11.70
C ILE A 33 7.24 2.41 -10.22
N LEU A 34 8.20 2.64 -9.33
CA LEU A 34 7.95 2.79 -7.90
C LEU A 34 7.02 3.98 -7.62
N LEU A 35 7.23 5.13 -8.27
CA LEU A 35 6.35 6.30 -8.13
C LEU A 35 4.93 6.04 -8.63
N ILE A 36 4.76 5.32 -9.74
CA ILE A 36 3.43 4.96 -10.26
C ILE A 36 2.72 4.03 -9.28
N LEU A 37 3.41 3.00 -8.79
CA LEU A 37 2.86 2.08 -7.80
C LEU A 37 2.52 2.80 -6.50
N LEU A 38 3.37 3.72 -6.05
CA LEU A 38 3.12 4.55 -4.88
C LEU A 38 1.91 5.45 -5.08
N ALA A 39 1.78 6.11 -6.23
CA ALA A 39 0.63 6.96 -6.55
C ALA A 39 -0.68 6.16 -6.60
N LEU A 40 -0.66 4.99 -7.24
CA LEU A 40 -1.79 4.05 -7.27
C LEU A 40 -2.18 3.57 -5.88
N PHE A 41 -1.20 3.19 -5.06
CA PHE A 41 -1.41 2.79 -3.68
C PHE A 41 -2.03 3.92 -2.85
N LEU A 42 -1.47 5.14 -2.92
CA LEU A 42 -1.98 6.28 -2.15
C LEU A 42 -3.39 6.67 -2.58
N TYR A 43 -3.67 6.70 -3.89
CA TYR A 43 -5.01 7.02 -4.40
C TYR A 43 -6.05 5.97 -4.00
N SER A 44 -5.76 4.69 -4.22
CA SER A 44 -6.70 3.60 -3.94
C SER A 44 -6.99 3.44 -2.45
N SER A 45 -5.97 3.56 -1.60
CA SER A 45 -6.15 3.54 -0.15
C SER A 45 -6.89 4.77 0.36
N ALA A 46 -6.61 5.97 -0.14
CA ALA A 46 -7.37 7.17 0.22
C ALA A 46 -8.84 7.06 -0.19
N ALA A 47 -9.12 6.54 -1.39
CA ALA A 47 -10.50 6.30 -1.83
C ALA A 47 -11.22 5.28 -0.92
N LEU A 48 -10.55 4.19 -0.55
CA LEU A 48 -11.10 3.19 0.37
C LEU A 48 -11.38 3.78 1.75
N VAL A 49 -10.42 4.51 2.32
CA VAL A 49 -10.55 5.14 3.63
C VAL A 49 -11.66 6.17 3.64
N ASN A 50 -11.74 7.03 2.63
CA ASN A 50 -12.79 8.04 2.54
C ASN A 50 -14.18 7.41 2.40
N ASN A 51 -14.32 6.36 1.58
CA ASN A 51 -15.58 5.64 1.42
C ASN A 51 -16.02 4.94 2.70
N ASN A 52 -15.09 4.33 3.44
CA ASN A 52 -15.40 3.65 4.71
C ASN A 52 -15.77 4.60 5.85
N ASN A 53 -15.46 5.90 5.72
CA ASN A 53 -15.76 6.93 6.70
C ASN A 53 -16.83 7.92 6.20
N ASP A 54 -17.53 7.60 5.10
CA ASP A 54 -18.61 8.39 4.51
C ASP A 54 -18.28 9.88 4.32
N ILE A 55 -17.03 10.18 3.94
CA ILE A 55 -16.53 11.56 3.87
C ILE A 55 -16.97 12.24 2.56
N ASP A 56 -17.70 13.36 2.67
CA ASP A 56 -18.07 14.18 1.51
C ASP A 56 -16.97 15.16 1.08
N LEU A 57 -16.20 14.77 0.08
CA LEU A 57 -15.11 15.56 -0.50
C LEU A 57 -15.55 16.83 -1.25
N LYS A 58 -16.86 17.07 -1.42
CA LYS A 58 -17.37 18.29 -2.08
C LYS A 58 -17.38 19.51 -1.15
N SER A 59 -17.20 19.29 0.15
CA SER A 59 -17.13 20.34 1.16
C SER A 59 -15.69 20.61 1.60
N SER A 60 -15.40 21.85 2.01
CA SER A 60 -14.10 22.20 2.60
C SER A 60 -13.84 21.40 3.88
N GLU A 61 -14.85 21.23 4.74
CA GLU A 61 -14.78 20.42 5.96
C GLU A 61 -14.50 18.95 5.67
N GLY A 62 -15.10 18.38 4.62
CA GLY A 62 -14.85 17.01 4.19
C GLY A 62 -13.43 16.81 3.65
N ILE A 63 -12.85 17.81 2.98
CA ILE A 63 -11.43 17.76 2.56
C ILE A 63 -10.51 17.70 3.79
N PHE A 64 -10.72 18.56 4.79
CA PHE A 64 -9.94 18.53 6.03
C PHE A 64 -10.11 17.20 6.78
N SER A 65 -11.35 16.69 6.83
CA SER A 65 -11.65 15.40 7.44
C SER A 65 -10.95 14.25 6.72
N ALA A 66 -10.97 14.23 5.38
CA ALA A 66 -10.29 13.24 4.57
C ALA A 66 -8.78 13.23 4.83
N ILE A 67 -8.14 14.40 4.89
CA ILE A 67 -6.70 14.50 5.20
C ILE A 67 -6.42 13.94 6.59
N LYS A 68 -7.21 14.33 7.59
CA LYS A 68 -7.02 13.87 8.98
C LYS A 68 -7.19 12.35 9.11
N VAL A 69 -8.25 11.80 8.51
CA VAL A 69 -8.54 10.36 8.59
C VAL A 69 -7.51 9.56 7.82
N TYR A 70 -7.13 10.01 6.61
CA TYR A 70 -6.15 9.31 5.78
C TYR A 70 -4.74 9.32 6.40
N THR A 71 -4.31 10.46 6.97
CA THR A 71 -3.04 10.53 7.71
C THR A 71 -3.04 9.66 8.97
N GLY A 72 -4.15 9.60 9.70
CA GLY A 72 -4.33 8.68 10.82
C GLY A 72 -4.27 7.20 10.40
N TRP A 73 -4.87 6.86 9.26
CA TRP A 73 -4.79 5.50 8.69
C TRP A 73 -3.35 5.14 8.31
N LEU A 74 -2.60 6.04 7.68
CA LEU A 74 -1.18 5.84 7.37
C LEU A 74 -0.34 5.63 8.63
N ALA A 75 -0.54 6.47 9.66
CA ALA A 75 0.20 6.36 10.92
C ALA A 75 -0.03 4.99 11.61
N ASN A 76 -1.29 4.53 11.66
CA ASN A 76 -1.60 3.19 12.17
C ASN A 76 -0.98 2.09 11.31
N GLY A 77 -0.98 2.25 9.97
CA GLY A 77 -0.29 1.33 9.07
C GLY A 77 1.20 1.19 9.38
N PHE A 78 1.89 2.32 9.64
CA PHE A 78 3.30 2.32 10.04
C PHE A 78 3.53 1.64 11.40
N GLU A 79 2.69 1.91 12.41
CA GLU A 79 2.80 1.24 13.71
C GLU A 79 2.59 -0.28 13.58
N ASN A 80 1.64 -0.73 12.77
CA ASN A 80 1.44 -2.16 12.51
C ASN A 80 2.67 -2.82 11.86
N VAL A 81 3.29 -2.16 10.87
CA VAL A 81 4.51 -2.65 10.21
C VAL A 81 5.67 -2.70 11.21
N LYS A 82 5.83 -1.66 12.03
CA LYS A 82 6.83 -1.59 13.11
C LYS A 82 6.64 -2.70 14.14
N GLU A 83 5.40 -2.96 14.55
CA GLU A 83 5.10 -4.04 15.49
C GLU A 83 5.43 -5.41 14.88
N LEU A 84 5.02 -5.66 13.63
CA LEU A 84 5.29 -6.92 12.93
C LEU A 84 6.79 -7.16 12.77
N THR A 85 7.53 -6.15 12.30
CA THR A 85 8.99 -6.24 12.12
C THR A 85 9.71 -6.38 13.47
N GLY A 86 9.28 -5.63 14.49
CA GLY A 86 9.82 -5.72 15.84
C GLY A 86 9.59 -7.10 16.48
N LYS A 87 8.46 -7.74 16.22
CA LYS A 87 8.19 -9.13 16.62
C LYS A 87 9.08 -10.11 15.84
N ALA A 88 9.17 -9.94 14.51
CA ALA A 88 9.95 -10.83 13.65
C ALA A 88 11.44 -10.86 14.03
N ILE A 89 12.04 -9.71 14.32
CA ILE A 89 13.46 -9.63 14.73
C ILE A 89 13.73 -10.36 16.05
N LYS A 90 12.74 -10.44 16.94
CA LYS A 90 12.85 -11.13 18.24
C LYS A 90 12.63 -12.65 18.16
N MET A 91 12.27 -13.18 17.00
CA MET A 91 12.08 -14.62 16.83
C MET A 91 13.43 -15.37 16.86
N ASP A 92 13.42 -16.60 17.37
CA ASP A 92 14.59 -17.48 17.29
C ASP A 92 14.68 -18.10 15.89
N TRP A 93 15.47 -17.48 15.03
CA TRP A 93 15.73 -17.92 13.66
C TRP A 93 16.67 -19.12 13.57
N THR A 94 17.27 -19.56 14.69
CA THR A 94 18.18 -20.70 14.74
C THR A 94 17.51 -21.99 15.20
N ARG A 95 16.23 -21.90 15.57
CA ARG A 95 15.42 -23.03 16.03
C ARG A 95 15.28 -24.10 14.93
N THR A 96 15.80 -25.31 15.16
CA THR A 96 15.80 -26.44 14.20
C THR A 96 14.90 -27.62 14.61
N ASP A 97 14.26 -27.57 15.78
CA ASP A 97 13.36 -28.60 16.30
C ASP A 97 11.90 -28.43 15.83
N GLY A 98 11.69 -27.73 14.70
CA GLY A 98 10.38 -27.53 14.10
C GLY A 98 9.66 -28.85 13.82
N GLU A 99 8.33 -28.85 13.96
CA GLU A 99 7.49 -30.06 13.84
C GLU A 99 7.69 -30.83 12.53
N PHE A 100 8.03 -30.12 11.45
CA PHE A 100 8.40 -30.70 10.15
C PHE A 100 9.51 -31.77 10.25
N PHE A 101 10.49 -31.60 11.14
CA PHE A 101 11.60 -32.53 11.31
C PHE A 101 11.36 -33.60 12.37
N ARG A 102 10.28 -33.51 13.16
CA ARG A 102 9.95 -34.50 14.21
C ARG A 102 9.32 -35.77 13.66
N ASP A 103 8.63 -35.70 12.52
CA ASP A 103 7.96 -36.88 11.94
C ASP A 103 8.94 -37.84 11.22
N GLY A 104 10.08 -37.34 10.76
CA GLY A 104 11.13 -38.14 10.12
C GLY A 104 12.01 -38.96 11.09
N LYS A 105 11.96 -38.69 12.40
CA LYS A 105 12.80 -39.36 13.43
C LYS A 105 12.09 -40.51 14.18
N ARG A 106 10.87 -40.89 13.78
CA ARG A 106 10.14 -42.05 14.36
C ARG A 106 10.41 -43.37 13.61
N ARG A 107 11.64 -43.63 13.19
CA ARG A 107 12.09 -44.93 12.67
C ARG A 107 13.46 -45.27 13.21
#